data_AF-A0A7Y5G0M2-F1
#
_entry.id   AF-A0A7Y5G0M2-F1
#
_cell.length_a   1.000
_cell.length_b   1.000
_cell.length_c   1.000
_cell.angle_alpha   90.00
_cell.angle_beta   90.00
_cell.angle_gamma   90.00
#
_symmetry.space_group_name_H-M   'P 1'
#
loop_
_entity.id
_entity.type
_entity.pdbx_description
1 polymer ?
#
loop_
_entity_poly.entity_id
_entity_poly.type
_entity_poly.pdbx_seq_one_letter_code
_entity_poly.pdbx_strand_id
1 'polypeptide(L)'
;RNLKRLAKRAVLGLARTGSFMANGSGDYVIAFSTAYRIPHQLPEARTQVVPELHNDAMSPLFLAVVEATEEAVYNSMFKATTVSGRDGHTLEALPIEKTIKILEQYRVLNMKKKLPGVAEDH
;
A
#
# COMPACT_ATOMS: atom_id res chain seq x y z
N ARG A 1 8.72 7.85 16.65
CA ARG A 1 8.71 8.92 15.59
C ARG A 1 8.58 8.34 14.18
N ASN A 2 9.40 7.34 13.82
CA ASN A 2 9.48 6.82 12.45
C ASN A 2 8.21 6.13 11.93
N LEU A 3 7.44 5.42 12.76
CA LEU A 3 6.15 4.84 12.36
C LEU A 3 5.14 5.90 11.88
N LYS A 4 5.06 7.06 12.54
CA LYS A 4 4.21 8.17 12.09
C LYS A 4 4.65 8.72 10.74
N ARG A 5 5.96 8.69 10.43
CA ARG A 5 6.48 9.08 9.12
C ARG A 5 6.11 8.05 8.06
N LEU A 6 6.19 6.76 8.38
CA LEU A 6 5.74 5.67 7.50
C LEU A 6 4.24 5.76 7.20
N ALA A 7 3.39 5.92 8.21
CA ALA A 7 1.94 6.05 8.01
C ALA A 7 1.58 7.19 7.03
N LYS A 8 2.29 8.33 7.12
CA LYS A 8 2.08 9.46 6.18
C LYS A 8 2.45 9.13 4.73
N ARG A 9 3.30 8.13 4.46
CA ARG A 9 3.68 7.75 3.09
C ARG A 9 2.62 6.93 2.38
N ALA A 10 1.76 6.22 3.11
CA ALA A 10 0.66 5.49 2.50
C ALA A 10 -0.27 6.42 1.71
N VAL A 11 -0.46 7.67 2.16
CA VAL A 11 -1.24 8.70 1.44
C VAL A 11 -0.69 8.95 0.04
N LEU A 12 0.63 8.88 -0.18
CA LEU A 12 1.21 9.05 -1.51
C LEU A 12 0.87 7.86 -2.42
N GLY A 13 0.77 6.64 -1.87
CA GLY A 13 0.31 5.48 -2.62
C GLY A 13 -1.16 5.59 -3.01
N LEU A 14 -2.02 6.07 -2.10
CA LEU A 14 -3.43 6.37 -2.40
C LEU A 14 -3.57 7.45 -3.49
N ALA A 15 -2.73 8.49 -3.47
CA ALA A 15 -2.74 9.53 -4.49
C ALA A 15 -2.40 8.97 -5.88
N ARG A 16 -1.45 8.01 -5.96
CA ARG A 16 -1.09 7.34 -7.22
C ARG A 16 -2.20 6.49 -7.82
N THR A 17 -3.16 6.05 -7.00
CA THR A 17 -4.34 5.31 -7.48
C THR A 17 -5.51 6.23 -7.85
N GLY A 18 -5.31 7.55 -7.82
CA GLY A 18 -6.33 8.55 -8.17
C GLY A 18 -7.18 9.04 -7.00
N SER A 19 -6.87 8.66 -5.76
CA SER A 19 -7.54 9.24 -4.59
C SER A 19 -7.10 10.69 -4.37
N PHE A 20 -8.06 11.58 -4.16
CA PHE A 20 -7.83 12.96 -3.74
C PHE A 20 -8.38 13.24 -2.34
N MET A 21 -8.76 12.20 -1.59
CA MET A 21 -9.26 12.29 -0.21
C MET A 21 -10.41 13.29 -0.06
N ALA A 22 -11.50 13.05 -0.80
CA ALA A 22 -12.67 13.93 -0.83
C ALA A 22 -13.24 14.20 0.59
N ASN A 23 -14.00 15.28 0.77
CA ASN A 23 -14.54 15.67 2.08
C ASN A 23 -15.37 14.57 2.78
N GLY A 24 -16.04 13.69 2.02
CA GLY A 24 -16.77 12.55 2.56
C GLY A 24 -15.93 11.30 2.82
N SER A 25 -14.63 11.33 2.52
CA SER A 25 -13.72 10.19 2.66
C SER A 25 -13.21 10.03 4.08
N GLY A 26 -13.23 8.80 4.60
CA GLY A 26 -12.75 8.45 5.93
C GLY A 26 -11.37 7.81 5.92
N ASP A 27 -10.36 8.52 5.40
CA ASP A 27 -9.02 7.94 5.19
C ASP A 27 -8.15 7.99 6.46
N TYR A 28 -7.83 6.81 7.01
CA TYR A 28 -6.94 6.66 8.16
C TYR A 28 -5.84 5.64 7.91
N VAL A 29 -4.64 5.90 8.44
CA VAL A 29 -3.48 5.00 8.30
C VAL A 29 -2.88 4.71 9.67
N ILE A 30 -2.69 3.42 9.96
CA ILE A 30 -2.01 2.94 11.16
C ILE A 30 -0.75 2.20 10.72
N ALA A 31 0.39 2.58 11.29
CA ALA A 31 1.66 1.88 11.07
C ALA A 31 2.18 1.35 12.41
N PHE A 32 2.55 0.07 12.43
CA PHE A 32 3.16 -0.60 13.58
C PHE A 32 4.42 -1.35 13.14
N SER A 33 5.26 -1.73 14.10
CA SER A 33 6.44 -2.56 13.85
C SER A 33 6.39 -3.78 14.75
N THR A 34 6.87 -4.90 14.21
CA THR A 34 7.05 -6.16 14.95
C THR A 34 8.47 -6.32 15.49
N ALA A 35 9.39 -5.40 15.15
CA ALA A 35 10.81 -5.49 15.52
C ALA A 35 11.07 -5.40 17.03
N TYR A 36 10.17 -4.75 17.77
CA TYR A 36 10.22 -4.68 19.22
C TYR A 36 8.82 -4.88 19.79
N ARG A 37 8.69 -5.76 20.79
CA ARG A 37 7.44 -6.02 21.50
C ARG A 37 7.51 -5.36 22.88
N ILE A 38 6.51 -4.54 23.19
CA ILE A 38 6.38 -3.92 24.51
C ILE A 38 5.82 -4.98 25.48
N PRO A 39 6.53 -5.32 26.57
CA PRO A 39 6.00 -6.22 27.59
C PRO A 39 4.72 -5.68 28.22
N HIS A 40 3.73 -6.54 28.45
CA HIS A 40 2.47 -6.15 29.08
C HIS A 40 2.65 -5.84 30.58
N GLN A 41 3.51 -6.62 31.25
CA GLN A 41 3.89 -6.40 32.65
C GLN A 41 5.18 -5.61 32.71
N LEU A 42 5.25 -4.62 33.60
CA LEU A 42 6.47 -3.85 33.84
C LEU A 42 7.56 -4.78 34.39
N PRO A 43 8.72 -4.90 33.72
CA PRO A 43 9.89 -5.53 34.31
C PRO A 43 10.31 -4.77 35.58
N GLU A 44 11.02 -5.42 36.50
CA GLU A 44 11.61 -4.76 37.67
C GLU A 44 12.51 -3.56 37.26
N ALA A 45 13.13 -3.66 36.09
CA ALA A 45 13.87 -2.57 35.49
C ALA A 45 12.95 -1.38 35.14
N ARG A 46 13.28 -0.20 35.68
CA ARG A 46 12.52 1.06 35.46
C ARG A 46 12.73 1.67 34.07
N THR A 47 13.58 1.09 33.23
CA THR A 47 13.89 1.59 31.87
C THR A 47 13.99 0.43 30.89
N GLN A 48 13.77 0.73 29.60
CA GLN A 48 13.87 -0.24 28.50
C GLN A 48 14.69 0.37 27.36
N VAL A 49 15.53 -0.46 26.74
CA VAL A 49 16.25 -0.10 25.52
C VAL A 49 15.44 -0.59 24.33
N VAL A 50 15.06 0.33 23.45
CA VAL A 50 14.31 0.04 22.23
C VAL A 50 15.21 0.29 21.03
N PRO A 51 15.47 -0.72 20.18
CA PRO A 51 16.23 -0.50 18.95
C PRO A 51 15.38 0.35 17.99
N GLU A 52 15.95 1.46 17.50
CA GLU A 52 15.34 2.30 16.47
C GLU A 52 16.25 2.36 15.23
N LEU A 53 15.65 2.19 14.05
CA LEU A 53 16.37 2.41 12.80
C LEU A 53 16.71 3.90 12.66
N HIS A 54 17.95 4.19 12.27
CA HIS A 54 18.39 5.57 12.08
C HIS A 54 17.57 6.26 10.98
N ASN A 55 17.34 7.57 11.13
CA ASN A 55 16.46 8.33 10.24
C ASN A 55 16.91 8.30 8.78
N ASP A 56 18.22 8.26 8.55
CA ASP A 56 18.84 8.30 7.22
C ASP A 56 18.63 6.99 6.45
N ALA A 57 18.38 5.89 7.18
CA ALA A 57 18.06 4.59 6.60
C ALA A 57 16.55 4.41 6.32
N MET A 58 15.71 5.43 6.54
CA MET A 58 14.25 5.30 6.39
C MET A 58 13.76 5.42 4.94
N SER A 59 14.54 6.03 4.04
CA SER A 59 14.10 6.34 2.68
C SER A 59 13.63 5.10 1.89
N PRO A 60 14.32 3.95 1.92
CA PRO A 60 13.83 2.73 1.27
C PRO A 60 12.48 2.26 1.83
N LEU A 61 12.27 2.36 3.15
CA LEU A 61 11.00 2.00 3.77
C LEU A 61 9.88 2.97 3.39
N PHE A 62 10.18 4.24 3.15
CA PHE A 62 9.19 5.18 2.63
C PHE A 62 8.73 4.80 1.24
N LEU A 63 9.66 4.48 0.34
CA LEU A 63 9.31 4.02 -1.01
C LEU A 63 8.48 2.72 -0.93
N ALA A 64 8.92 1.75 -0.12
CA ALA A 64 8.21 0.50 0.06
C ALA A 64 6.77 0.70 0.54
N VAL A 65 6.52 1.64 1.46
CA VAL A 65 5.15 1.96 1.89
C VAL A 65 4.31 2.56 0.75
N VAL A 66 4.89 3.44 -0.08
CA VAL A 66 4.20 4.02 -1.23
C VAL A 66 3.79 2.92 -2.21
N GLU A 67 4.73 2.09 -2.63
CA GLU A 67 4.51 1.02 -3.60
C GLU A 67 3.54 -0.03 -3.07
N ALA A 68 3.72 -0.49 -1.83
CA ALA A 68 2.83 -1.47 -1.22
C ALA A 68 1.39 -0.95 -1.06
N THR A 69 1.21 0.34 -0.77
CA THR A 69 -0.14 0.92 -0.65
C THR A 69 -0.82 1.03 -2.01
N GLU A 70 -0.10 1.51 -3.03
CA GLU A 70 -0.61 1.58 -4.41
C GLU A 70 -1.00 0.20 -4.92
N GLU A 71 -0.13 -0.79 -4.76
CA GLU A 71 -0.41 -2.17 -5.18
C GLU A 71 -1.55 -2.80 -4.39
N ALA A 72 -1.67 -2.54 -3.08
CA ALA A 72 -2.78 -3.06 -2.28
C ALA A 72 -4.15 -2.54 -2.76
N VAL A 73 -4.24 -1.27 -3.18
CA VAL A 73 -5.47 -0.71 -3.76
C VAL A 73 -5.79 -1.37 -5.10
N TYR A 74 -4.80 -1.56 -5.97
CA TYR A 74 -5.05 -2.28 -7.22
C TYR A 74 -5.49 -3.73 -6.96
N ASN A 75 -4.80 -4.43 -6.05
CA ASN A 75 -5.13 -5.80 -5.68
C ASN A 75 -6.55 -5.93 -5.12
N SER A 76 -7.04 -4.96 -4.33
CA SER A 76 -8.40 -5.01 -3.82
C SER A 76 -9.44 -4.90 -4.94
N MET A 77 -9.21 -4.04 -5.94
CA MET A 77 -10.08 -3.93 -7.12
C MET A 77 -10.04 -5.17 -8.00
N PHE A 78 -8.86 -5.74 -8.25
CA PHE A 78 -8.69 -6.94 -9.07
C PHE A 78 -9.25 -8.21 -8.41
N LYS A 79 -9.30 -8.26 -7.08
CA LYS A 79 -9.87 -9.39 -6.31
C LYS A 79 -11.33 -9.19 -5.93
N ALA A 80 -11.89 -8.00 -6.12
CA ALA A 80 -13.28 -7.72 -5.81
C ALA A 80 -14.20 -8.60 -6.66
N THR A 81 -15.27 -9.08 -6.05
CA THR A 81 -16.35 -9.80 -6.72
C THR A 81 -17.59 -8.92 -6.79
N THR A 82 -18.48 -9.14 -7.76
CA THR A 82 -19.77 -8.46 -7.79
C THR A 82 -20.57 -8.82 -6.53
N VAL A 83 -21.15 -7.81 -5.86
CA VAL A 83 -21.93 -7.99 -4.64
C VAL A 83 -23.25 -7.23 -4.77
N SER A 84 -24.36 -7.90 -4.48
CA SER A 84 -25.67 -7.27 -4.28
C SER A 84 -25.91 -7.03 -2.79
N GLY A 85 -26.19 -5.77 -2.44
CA GLY A 85 -26.39 -5.30 -1.07
C GLY A 85 -27.83 -4.88 -0.79
N ARG A 86 -27.99 -3.98 0.20
CA ARG A 86 -29.28 -3.46 0.64
C ARG A 86 -29.98 -2.67 -0.48
N ASP A 87 -31.31 -2.69 -0.46
CA ASP A 87 -32.18 -1.90 -1.33
C ASP A 87 -31.99 -2.21 -2.83
N GLY A 88 -31.53 -3.43 -3.15
CA GLY A 88 -31.30 -3.87 -4.53
C GLY A 88 -30.06 -3.28 -5.19
N HIS A 89 -29.23 -2.53 -4.46
CA HIS A 89 -27.99 -1.98 -5.01
C HIS A 89 -26.98 -3.08 -5.29
N THR A 90 -26.43 -3.11 -6.50
CA THR A 90 -25.37 -4.04 -6.88
C THR A 90 -24.11 -3.25 -7.25
N LEU A 91 -22.98 -3.65 -6.67
CA LEU A 91 -21.66 -3.14 -7.01
C LEU A 91 -20.94 -4.19 -7.85
N GLU A 92 -20.61 -3.84 -9.08
CA GLU A 92 -19.93 -4.73 -10.01
C GLU A 92 -18.42 -4.80 -9.74
N ALA A 93 -17.85 -5.99 -9.93
CA ALA A 93 -16.41 -6.16 -9.98
C ALA A 93 -15.78 -5.40 -11.15
N LEU A 94 -14.48 -5.14 -11.04
CA LEU A 94 -13.71 -4.57 -12.14
C LEU A 94 -13.77 -5.49 -13.37
N PRO A 95 -14.19 -5.00 -14.56
CA PRO A 95 -14.22 -5.83 -15.77
C PRO A 95 -12.79 -6.11 -16.27
N ILE A 96 -12.26 -7.28 -15.94
CA ILE A 96 -10.84 -7.64 -16.14
C ILE A 96 -10.44 -7.58 -17.62
N GLU A 97 -11.20 -8.19 -18.50
CA GLU A 97 -10.87 -8.28 -19.93
C GLU A 97 -10.86 -6.90 -20.59
N LYS A 98 -11.83 -6.04 -20.21
CA LYS A 98 -11.88 -4.66 -20.69
C LYS A 98 -10.71 -3.85 -20.14
N THR A 99 -10.36 -4.04 -18.88
CA THR A 99 -9.24 -3.37 -18.23
C THR A 99 -7.92 -3.71 -18.94
N ILE A 100 -7.67 -5.00 -19.24
CA ILE A 100 -6.48 -5.44 -19.97
C ILE A 100 -6.38 -4.76 -21.35
N LYS A 101 -7.48 -4.73 -22.12
CA LYS A 101 -7.51 -4.07 -23.43
C LYS A 101 -7.16 -2.58 -23.34
N ILE A 102 -7.64 -1.88 -22.30
CA ILE A 102 -7.27 -0.48 -22.05
C ILE A 102 -5.78 -0.37 -21.75
N LEU A 103 -5.25 -1.22 -20.87
CA LEU A 103 -3.82 -1.19 -20.53
C LEU A 103 -2.91 -1.50 -21.75
N GLU A 104 -3.35 -2.38 -22.66
CA GLU A 104 -2.68 -2.64 -23.94
C GLU A 104 -2.70 -1.40 -24.86
N GLN A 105 -3.85 -0.75 -24.98
CA GLN A 105 -4.01 0.46 -25.79
C GLN A 105 -3.05 1.58 -25.36
N TYR A 106 -2.88 1.76 -24.05
CA TYR A 106 -1.92 2.72 -23.48
C TYR A 106 -0.48 2.20 -23.41
N ARG A 107 -0.22 0.96 -23.87
CA ARG A 107 1.10 0.32 -23.92
C ARG A 107 1.81 0.23 -22.57
N VAL A 108 1.06 0.13 -21.49
CA VAL A 108 1.59 0.06 -20.12
C VAL A 108 1.81 -1.36 -19.61
N LEU A 109 1.39 -2.38 -20.37
CA LEU A 109 1.70 -3.78 -20.09
C LEU A 109 3.12 -4.16 -20.56
N ASN A 110 3.72 -5.14 -19.88
CA ASN A 110 5.03 -5.72 -20.21
C ASN A 110 6.20 -4.71 -20.22
N MET A 111 6.15 -3.64 -19.41
CA MET A 111 7.24 -2.65 -19.36
C MET A 111 8.59 -3.27 -18.99
N LYS A 112 8.64 -4.25 -18.08
CA LYS A 112 9.88 -4.95 -17.73
C LYS A 112 10.56 -5.64 -18.93
N LYS A 113 9.78 -6.17 -19.88
CA LYS A 113 10.29 -6.81 -21.11
C LYS A 113 10.79 -5.81 -22.16
N LYS A 114 10.44 -4.53 -22.01
CA LYS A 114 10.76 -3.46 -22.97
C LYS A 114 11.88 -2.53 -22.48
N LEU A 115 12.31 -2.65 -21.23
CA LEU A 115 13.40 -1.85 -20.67
C LEU A 115 14.74 -2.54 -20.99
N PRO A 116 15.67 -1.87 -21.70
CA PRO A 116 17.00 -2.43 -21.93
C PRO A 116 17.72 -2.62 -20.58
N GLY A 117 18.18 -3.85 -20.31
CA GLY A 117 19.02 -4.18 -19.15
C GLY A 117 18.34 -4.89 -17.98
N VAL A 118 17.06 -5.26 -18.05
CA VAL A 118 16.45 -6.19 -17.08
C VAL A 118 16.61 -7.60 -17.64
N ALA A 119 17.74 -8.23 -17.33
CA ALA A 119 17.92 -9.66 -17.58
C ALA A 119 16.83 -10.44 -16.81
N GLU A 120 16.24 -11.44 -17.46
CA GLU A 120 15.41 -12.43 -16.81
C GLU A 120 16.29 -13.25 -15.87
N ASP A 121 16.42 -12.84 -14.61
CA ASP A 121 16.96 -13.72 -13.57
C ASP A 121 15.84 -14.68 -13.12
N HIS A 122 15.95 -15.90 -13.66
CA HIS A 122 15.43 -17.22 -13.24
C HIS A 122 14.02 -17.36 -12.64
#